data_AF-A0AAW2UCT8-F1
#
_entry.id   AF-A0AAW2UCT8-F1
#
_cell.length_a   1.000
_cell.length_b   1.000
_cell.length_c   1.000
_cell.angle_alpha   90.00
_cell.angle_beta   90.00
_cell.angle_gamma   90.00
#
_symmetry.space_group_name_H-M   'P 1'
#
loop_
_entity.id
_entity.type
_entity.pdbx_description
1 polymer ?
#
loop_
_entity_poly.entity_id
_entity_poly.type
_entity_poly.pdbx_seq_one_letter_code
_entity_poly.pdbx_strand_id
1 'polypeptide(L)'
;MAAMASPYLKASTRHPHSFSKLPKTHFAPPLSLPLRSLPTSGTRPATRISASLIDPDGGKLVELFVKESEKQSKLQQALSLPKIRLSKIDLQWVHVLSEGWASPLKGFMRESEFLQTLHFNSLRLEDGSVVNMSVPIVLAIDDPEEPGRVVH
;
A
#
# COMPACT_ATOMS: atom_id res chain seq x y z
N MET A 1 -29.30 -73.17 -11.58
CA MET A 1 -30.36 -72.74 -10.64
C MET A 1 -30.42 -71.22 -10.66
N ALA A 2 -31.63 -70.70 -10.88
CA ALA A 2 -32.11 -69.31 -10.89
C ALA A 2 -31.74 -68.52 -9.60
N ALA A 3 -31.98 -67.21 -9.38
CA ALA A 3 -32.24 -65.96 -10.11
C ALA A 3 -32.57 -64.88 -9.03
N MET A 4 -32.59 -63.59 -9.43
CA MET A 4 -33.21 -62.40 -8.76
C MET A 4 -32.42 -61.75 -7.59
N ALA A 5 -32.31 -60.43 -7.42
CA ALA A 5 -32.71 -59.22 -8.17
C ALA A 5 -31.98 -58.00 -7.55
N SER A 6 -31.73 -56.94 -8.34
CA SER A 6 -31.26 -55.60 -7.90
C SER A 6 -32.44 -54.61 -7.79
N PRO A 7 -32.22 -53.30 -7.54
CA PRO A 7 -32.04 -52.67 -6.22
C PRO A 7 -33.14 -51.63 -5.93
N TYR A 8 -33.34 -51.22 -4.67
CA TYR A 8 -34.17 -50.05 -4.33
C TYR A 8 -33.30 -48.86 -3.91
N LEU A 9 -33.41 -47.80 -4.70
CA LEU A 9 -32.86 -46.46 -4.51
C LEU A 9 -33.55 -45.73 -3.36
N LYS A 10 -32.80 -44.93 -2.60
CA LYS A 10 -33.33 -43.69 -2.01
C LYS A 10 -32.22 -42.65 -1.86
N ALA A 11 -32.09 -41.81 -2.88
CA ALA A 11 -31.30 -40.59 -2.82
C ALA A 11 -31.99 -39.58 -1.89
N SER A 12 -31.23 -39.04 -0.92
CA SER A 12 -31.67 -37.98 -0.03
C SER A 12 -31.62 -36.63 -0.74
N THR A 13 -32.80 -36.06 -0.95
CA THR A 13 -33.07 -34.82 -1.67
C THR A 13 -32.48 -33.61 -0.93
N ARG A 14 -31.53 -32.91 -1.56
CA ARG A 14 -31.12 -31.56 -1.12
C ARG A 14 -32.18 -30.56 -1.56
N HIS A 15 -32.70 -29.80 -0.60
CA HIS A 15 -33.65 -28.71 -0.84
C HIS A 15 -32.98 -27.57 -1.63
N PRO A 16 -33.55 -27.11 -2.75
CA PRO A 16 -33.11 -25.89 -3.41
C PRO A 16 -33.60 -24.67 -2.63
N HIS A 17 -32.68 -23.79 -2.24
CA HIS A 17 -33.02 -22.50 -1.67
C HIS A 17 -33.78 -21.67 -2.72
N SER A 18 -35.00 -21.29 -2.33
CA SER A 18 -35.94 -20.47 -3.10
C SER A 18 -35.35 -19.09 -3.37
N PHE A 19 -35.19 -18.73 -4.64
CA PHE A 19 -34.88 -17.36 -5.06
C PHE A 19 -35.99 -16.41 -4.56
N SER A 20 -35.60 -15.32 -3.92
CA SER A 20 -36.52 -14.25 -3.50
C SER A 20 -37.16 -13.61 -4.74
N LYS A 21 -38.49 -13.60 -4.78
CA LYS A 21 -39.30 -13.02 -5.85
C LYS A 21 -38.97 -11.54 -6.06
N LEU A 22 -38.72 -11.12 -7.31
CA LEU A 22 -38.68 -9.71 -7.68
C LEU A 22 -40.03 -9.03 -7.35
N PRO A 23 -40.04 -7.77 -6.90
CA PRO A 23 -41.28 -7.02 -6.71
C PRO A 23 -41.99 -6.83 -8.06
N LYS A 24 -43.28 -7.18 -8.10
CA LYS A 24 -44.18 -6.91 -9.21
C LYS A 24 -44.27 -5.40 -9.43
N THR A 25 -43.71 -4.89 -10.51
CA THR A 25 -43.96 -3.53 -10.99
C THR A 25 -45.40 -3.44 -11.48
N HIS A 26 -46.23 -2.65 -10.79
CA HIS A 26 -47.55 -2.28 -11.28
C HIS A 26 -47.36 -1.28 -12.43
N PHE A 27 -47.82 -1.67 -13.63
CA PHE A 27 -47.77 -0.82 -14.82
C PHE A 27 -48.78 0.33 -14.62
N ALA A 28 -48.29 1.53 -14.31
CA ALA A 28 -49.11 2.75 -14.29
C ALA A 28 -49.20 3.30 -15.73
N PRO A 29 -50.36 3.84 -16.16
CA PRO A 29 -50.50 4.42 -17.49
C PRO A 29 -49.59 5.65 -17.64
N PRO A 30 -49.07 5.94 -18.84
CA PRO A 30 -48.21 7.09 -19.06
C PRO A 30 -49.03 8.38 -18.93
N LEU A 31 -48.74 9.19 -17.91
CA LEU A 31 -49.21 10.57 -17.84
C LEU A 31 -48.41 11.38 -18.87
N SER A 32 -49.06 11.78 -19.96
CA SER A 32 -48.50 12.66 -20.99
C SER A 32 -48.41 14.08 -20.46
N LEU A 33 -47.25 14.46 -19.91
CA LEU A 33 -46.93 15.84 -19.56
C LEU A 33 -46.22 16.51 -20.74
N PRO A 34 -46.62 17.72 -21.16
CA PRO A 34 -45.94 18.44 -22.23
C PRO A 34 -44.53 18.85 -21.78
N LEU A 35 -43.51 18.30 -22.44
CA LEU A 35 -42.10 18.59 -22.21
C LEU A 35 -41.79 19.98 -22.76
N ARG A 36 -41.73 20.99 -21.88
CA ARG A 36 -41.22 22.32 -22.24
C ARG A 36 -39.72 22.20 -22.50
N SER A 37 -39.29 22.42 -23.74
CA SER A 37 -37.87 22.49 -24.09
C SER A 37 -37.23 23.69 -23.41
N LEU A 38 -36.31 23.43 -22.47
CA LEU A 38 -35.47 24.44 -21.87
C LEU A 38 -34.25 24.66 -22.77
N PRO A 39 -33.83 25.91 -23.06
CA PRO A 39 -32.69 26.18 -23.94
C PRO A 39 -31.43 25.51 -23.40
N THR A 40 -30.83 24.67 -24.23
CA THR A 40 -29.59 23.96 -23.96
C THR A 40 -28.41 24.91 -24.12
N SER A 41 -28.04 25.60 -23.05
CA SER A 41 -26.72 26.23 -22.95
C SER A 41 -26.16 25.98 -21.56
N GLY A 42 -25.89 24.71 -21.30
CA GLY A 42 -25.02 24.28 -20.22
C GLY A 42 -23.83 23.61 -20.87
N THR A 43 -22.81 24.39 -21.20
CA THR A 43 -21.46 23.86 -21.42
C THR A 43 -21.06 23.15 -20.13
N ARG A 44 -21.29 21.83 -20.08
CA ARG A 44 -20.71 20.99 -19.03
C ARG A 44 -19.21 21.27 -19.09
N PRO A 45 -18.55 21.70 -18.01
CA PRO A 45 -17.11 21.85 -18.03
C PRO A 45 -16.56 20.48 -18.39
N ALA A 46 -15.98 20.37 -19.59
CA ALA A 46 -15.28 19.17 -19.99
C ALA A 46 -14.18 18.98 -18.95
N THR A 47 -14.29 17.95 -18.13
CA THR A 47 -13.22 17.55 -17.22
C THR A 47 -12.00 17.29 -18.09
N ARG A 48 -11.03 18.22 -18.01
CA ARG A 48 -9.77 18.12 -18.75
C ARG A 48 -9.00 16.96 -18.14
N ILE A 49 -9.06 15.79 -18.77
CA ILE A 49 -8.23 14.65 -18.38
C ILE A 49 -6.80 14.98 -18.84
N SER A 50 -5.96 15.43 -17.91
CA SER A 50 -4.52 15.53 -18.14
C SER A 50 -3.86 14.19 -17.83
N ALA A 51 -3.17 13.61 -18.81
CA ALA A 51 -2.42 12.37 -18.66
C ALA A 51 -1.01 12.63 -18.07
N SER A 52 -0.94 13.25 -16.89
CA SER A 52 0.32 13.39 -16.14
C SER A 52 0.59 12.14 -15.30
N LEU A 53 1.87 11.88 -15.01
CA LEU A 53 2.25 10.90 -14.00
C LEU A 53 1.72 11.33 -12.62
N ILE A 54 1.51 10.36 -11.74
CA ILE A 54 1.19 10.66 -10.33
C ILE A 54 2.39 11.31 -9.66
N ASP A 55 2.11 12.26 -8.77
CA ASP A 55 3.15 12.85 -7.94
C ASP A 55 3.56 11.88 -6.82
N PRO A 56 4.86 11.81 -6.49
CA PRO A 56 5.31 11.03 -5.34
C PRO A 56 4.82 11.63 -4.02
N ASP A 57 4.77 10.81 -2.98
CA ASP A 57 4.41 11.25 -1.63
C ASP A 57 5.32 12.39 -1.13
N GLY A 58 4.71 13.43 -0.54
CA GLY A 58 5.42 14.66 -0.17
C GLY A 58 5.75 15.60 -1.34
N GLY A 59 5.26 15.31 -2.55
CA GLY A 59 5.35 16.17 -3.74
C GLY A 59 6.67 16.07 -4.50
N LYS A 60 7.67 15.34 -3.99
CA LYS A 60 8.95 15.10 -4.68
C LYS A 60 9.58 13.78 -4.23
N LEU A 61 10.17 13.05 -5.18
CA LEU A 61 10.96 11.86 -4.91
C LEU A 61 12.22 12.22 -4.13
N VAL A 62 12.45 11.52 -3.02
CA VAL A 62 13.61 11.68 -2.14
C VAL A 62 14.59 10.53 -2.40
N GLU A 63 15.53 10.76 -3.32
CA GLU A 63 16.64 9.84 -3.59
C GLU A 63 17.79 10.10 -2.60
N LEU A 64 18.40 9.03 -2.07
CA LEU A 64 19.45 9.11 -1.06
C LEU A 64 20.84 8.71 -1.58
N PHE A 65 21.04 8.67 -2.89
CA PHE A 65 22.37 8.54 -3.47
C PHE A 65 23.17 9.84 -3.31
N VAL A 66 24.46 9.67 -3.05
CA VAL A 66 25.42 10.78 -3.06
C VAL A 66 25.66 11.19 -4.52
N LYS A 67 25.71 12.50 -4.79
CA LYS A 67 26.06 13.02 -6.11
C LYS A 67 27.46 12.54 -6.54
N GLU A 68 27.63 12.23 -7.82
CA GLU A 68 28.90 11.70 -8.33
C GLU A 68 30.10 12.63 -8.04
N SER A 69 29.89 13.95 -8.07
CA SER A 69 30.91 14.95 -7.73
C SER A 69 31.42 14.87 -6.28
N GLU A 70 30.61 14.36 -5.36
CA GLU A 70 30.91 14.31 -3.92
C GLU A 70 31.31 12.90 -3.45
N LYS A 71 31.13 11.89 -4.30
CA LYS A 71 31.31 10.46 -3.98
C LYS A 71 32.66 10.15 -3.38
N GLN A 72 33.75 10.62 -3.98
CA GLN A 72 35.10 10.36 -3.48
C GLN A 72 35.32 10.97 -2.09
N SER A 73 34.84 12.20 -1.88
CA SER A 73 34.92 12.88 -0.59
C SER A 73 34.14 12.13 0.49
N LYS A 74 32.90 11.71 0.17
CA LYS A 74 32.06 10.93 1.09
C LYS A 74 32.64 9.55 1.40
N LEU A 75 33.28 8.89 0.43
CA LEU A 75 33.96 7.62 0.66
C LEU A 75 35.12 7.79 1.64
N GLN A 76 35.97 8.82 1.46
CA GLN A 76 37.06 9.10 2.41
C GLN A 76 36.52 9.41 3.81
N GLN A 77 35.46 10.20 3.91
CA GLN A 77 34.79 10.48 5.18
C GLN A 77 34.28 9.18 5.83
N ALA A 78 33.59 8.32 5.08
CA ALA A 78 33.05 7.06 5.59
C ALA A 78 34.12 6.09 6.10
N LEU A 79 35.32 6.09 5.51
CA LEU A 79 36.44 5.27 5.99
C LEU A 79 36.90 5.64 7.40
N SER A 80 36.75 6.92 7.78
CA SER A 80 37.15 7.43 9.10
C SER A 80 36.11 7.23 10.20
N LEU A 81 34.88 6.86 9.85
CA LEU A 81 33.78 6.71 10.80
C LEU A 81 33.69 5.28 11.34
N PRO A 82 33.07 5.09 12.53
CA PRO A 82 32.67 3.78 13.01
C PRO A 82 31.78 3.07 11.98
N LYS A 83 31.97 1.75 11.84
CA LYS A 83 31.28 0.95 10.83
C LYS A 83 30.35 -0.05 11.50
N ILE A 84 29.13 -0.13 10.98
CA ILE A 84 28.17 -1.17 11.34
C ILE A 84 28.15 -2.20 10.21
N ARG A 85 28.21 -3.48 10.57
CA ARG A 85 28.10 -4.56 9.58
C ARG A 85 26.64 -4.74 9.22
N LEU A 86 26.31 -4.54 7.95
CA LEU A 86 24.96 -4.76 7.44
C LEU A 86 24.76 -6.23 7.08
N SER A 87 23.61 -6.80 7.46
CA SER A 87 23.15 -8.07 6.93
C SER A 87 22.68 -7.91 5.48
N LYS A 88 22.35 -9.03 4.84
CA LYS A 88 21.78 -9.02 3.48
C LYS A 88 20.44 -8.27 3.44
N ILE A 89 19.61 -8.42 4.47
CA ILE A 89 18.29 -7.77 4.54
C ILE A 89 18.49 -6.26 4.74
N ASP A 90 19.43 -5.85 5.59
CA ASP A 90 19.71 -4.43 5.82
C ASP A 90 20.19 -3.74 4.53
N LEU A 91 21.03 -4.41 3.73
CA LEU A 91 21.45 -3.90 2.42
C LEU A 91 20.28 -3.74 1.45
N GLN A 92 19.29 -4.64 1.48
CA GLN A 92 18.08 -4.50 0.66
C GLN A 92 17.26 -3.29 1.10
N TRP A 93 17.13 -3.04 2.41
CA TRP A 93 16.48 -1.83 2.92
C TRP A 93 17.25 -0.55 2.57
N VAL A 94 18.58 -0.57 2.63
CA VAL A 94 19.41 0.54 2.14
C VAL A 94 19.09 0.83 0.67
N HIS A 95 18.90 -0.19 -0.15
CA HIS A 95 18.56 0.00 -1.57
C HIS A 95 17.18 0.62 -1.76
N VAL A 96 16.16 0.11 -1.05
CA VAL A 96 14.79 0.68 -1.04
C VAL A 96 14.82 2.16 -0.68
N LEU A 97 15.57 2.52 0.37
CA LEU A 97 15.75 3.91 0.79
C LEU A 97 16.52 4.73 -0.25
N SER A 98 17.57 4.17 -0.86
CA SER A 98 18.44 4.89 -1.81
C SER A 98 17.70 5.31 -3.07
N GLU A 99 16.89 4.43 -3.65
CA GLU A 99 16.10 4.69 -4.86
C GLU A 99 14.84 5.53 -4.59
N GLY A 100 14.53 5.85 -3.32
CA GLY A 100 13.42 6.70 -2.95
C GLY A 100 12.04 6.01 -2.93
N TRP A 101 11.99 4.67 -2.89
CA TRP A 101 10.73 3.91 -2.80
C TRP A 101 9.92 4.25 -1.55
N ALA A 102 10.61 4.59 -0.46
CA ALA A 102 10.00 4.98 0.81
C ALA A 102 9.99 6.52 0.99
N SER A 103 9.99 7.28 -0.10
CA SER A 103 9.81 8.74 -0.03
C SER A 103 8.57 9.06 0.82
N PRO A 104 8.66 10.00 1.77
CA PRO A 104 9.70 11.02 1.92
C PRO A 104 10.77 10.73 3.00
N LEU A 105 10.99 9.47 3.39
CA LEU A 105 12.01 9.12 4.38
C LEU A 105 13.40 9.60 3.96
N LYS A 106 14.14 10.14 4.93
CA LYS A 106 15.52 10.66 4.73
C LYS A 106 16.60 9.68 5.19
N GLY A 107 16.21 8.45 5.52
CA GLY A 107 17.07 7.38 6.05
C GLY A 107 16.24 6.33 6.78
N PHE A 108 16.90 5.49 7.59
CA PHE A 108 16.19 4.62 8.54
C PHE A 108 15.34 5.45 9.50
N MET A 109 14.18 4.91 9.88
CA MET A 109 13.22 5.60 10.73
C MET A 109 13.83 5.98 12.07
N ARG A 110 13.63 7.23 12.48
CA ARG A 110 13.80 7.69 13.85
C ARG A 110 12.65 7.21 14.72
N GLU A 111 12.80 7.35 16.03
CA GLU A 111 11.77 6.94 17.01
C GLU A 111 10.38 7.50 16.69
N SER A 112 10.29 8.80 16.38
CA SER A 112 9.01 9.43 16.05
C SER A 112 8.36 8.87 14.79
N GLU A 113 9.15 8.52 13.77
CA GLU A 113 8.65 7.95 12.51
C GLU A 113 8.22 6.50 12.73
N PHE A 114 9.03 5.73 13.46
CA PHE A 114 8.75 4.36 13.84
C PHE A 114 7.43 4.23 14.63
N LEU A 115 7.23 5.04 15.66
CA LEU A 115 6.00 5.04 16.46
C LEU A 115 4.77 5.41 15.62
N GLN A 116 4.90 6.39 14.73
CA GLN A 116 3.80 6.76 13.84
C GLN A 116 3.44 5.63 12.86
N THR A 117 4.44 4.99 12.27
CA THR A 117 4.24 3.81 11.42
C THR A 117 3.54 2.68 12.18
N LEU A 118 3.99 2.35 13.39
CA LEU A 118 3.40 1.28 14.19
C LEU A 118 1.94 1.56 14.60
N HIS A 119 1.63 2.80 14.99
CA HIS A 119 0.31 3.13 15.56
C HIS A 119 -0.70 3.61 14.52
N PHE A 120 -0.24 4.26 13.46
CA PHE A 120 -1.10 4.98 12.51
C PHE A 120 -0.90 4.56 11.06
N ASN A 121 0.03 3.65 10.76
CA ASN A 121 0.37 3.24 9.39
C ASN A 121 0.64 4.44 8.46
N SER A 122 1.18 5.53 9.00
CA SER A 122 1.39 6.79 8.29
C SER A 122 2.50 7.62 8.91
N LEU A 123 2.99 8.61 8.16
CA LEU A 123 3.91 9.65 8.64
C LEU A 123 3.28 11.02 8.44
N ARG A 124 3.41 11.89 9.46
CA ARG A 124 3.05 13.30 9.36
C ARG A 124 4.24 14.14 8.95
N LEU A 125 4.09 14.91 7.87
CA LEU A 125 5.13 15.78 7.32
C LEU A 125 5.14 17.15 7.99
N GLU A 126 6.20 17.93 7.73
CA GLU A 126 6.41 19.27 8.30
C GLU A 126 5.30 20.27 7.90
N ASP A 127 4.71 20.10 6.71
CA ASP A 127 3.57 20.89 6.23
C ASP A 127 2.22 20.44 6.83
N GLY A 128 2.23 19.43 7.69
CA GLY A 128 1.06 18.86 8.33
C GLY A 128 0.30 17.82 7.50
N SER A 129 0.71 17.57 6.26
CA SER A 129 0.16 16.49 5.42
C SER A 129 0.54 15.12 5.98
N VAL A 130 -0.17 14.08 5.54
CA VAL A 130 0.01 12.71 6.01
C VAL A 130 0.18 11.79 4.82
N VAL A 131 1.19 10.93 4.87
CA VAL A 131 1.51 9.94 3.83
C VAL A 131 1.39 8.53 4.39
N ASN A 132 1.11 7.54 3.54
CA ASN A 132 1.02 6.15 3.96
C ASN A 132 2.42 5.59 4.28
N MET A 133 2.55 4.90 5.41
CA MET A 133 3.78 4.21 5.79
C MET A 133 3.44 3.15 6.85
N SER A 134 3.17 1.93 6.40
CA SER A 134 2.62 0.84 7.24
C SER A 134 3.65 -0.17 7.73
N VAL A 135 4.88 -0.10 7.23
CA VAL A 135 5.94 -1.06 7.57
C VAL A 135 7.16 -0.32 8.11
N PRO A 136 7.67 -0.69 9.30
CA PRO A 136 8.91 -0.12 9.83
C PRO A 136 10.12 -0.37 8.94
N ILE A 137 10.88 0.68 8.63
CA ILE A 137 12.17 0.60 7.94
C ILE A 137 13.26 1.06 8.91
N VAL A 138 13.80 0.11 9.67
CA VAL A 138 14.72 0.36 10.79
C VAL A 138 16.00 -0.45 10.62
N LEU A 139 17.09 0.04 11.21
CA LEU A 139 18.35 -0.70 11.34
C LEU A 139 18.53 -1.09 12.80
N ALA A 140 18.39 -2.38 13.10
CA ALA A 140 18.69 -2.90 14.43
C ALA A 140 20.21 -2.95 14.64
N ILE A 141 20.65 -2.56 15.84
CA ILE A 141 22.03 -2.67 16.27
C ILE A 141 22.06 -3.51 17.54
N ASP A 142 23.02 -4.42 17.62
CA ASP A 142 23.27 -5.16 18.85
C ASP A 142 24.05 -4.29 19.82
N ASP A 143 23.89 -4.57 21.12
CA ASP A 143 24.77 -3.99 22.12
C ASP A 143 26.22 -4.40 21.81
N PRO A 144 27.20 -3.51 22.00
CA PRO A 144 28.60 -3.88 21.87
C PRO A 144 28.87 -5.05 22.81
N GLU A 145 29.29 -6.19 22.26
CA GLU A 145 29.73 -7.34 23.05
C GLU A 145 30.78 -6.87 24.06
N GLU A 146 30.43 -6.83 25.36
CA GLU A 146 31.43 -6.62 26.39
C GLU A 146 32.40 -7.81 26.35
N PRO A 147 33.71 -7.58 26.15
CA PRO A 147 34.68 -8.67 26.11
C PRO A 147 34.78 -9.30 27.51
N GLY A 148 34.04 -10.39 27.74
CA GLY A 148 34.12 -11.15 28.98
C GLY A 148 32.86 -11.90 29.43
N ARG A 149 31.70 -11.73 28.78
CA ARG A 149 30.50 -12.50 29.16
C ARG A 149 30.53 -13.88 28.54
N VAL A 150 31.26 -14.79 29.18
CA VAL A 150 31.15 -16.24 28.92
C VAL A 150 29.71 -16.65 29.24
N VAL A 151 28.93 -16.90 28.20
CA VAL A 151 27.63 -17.55 28.33
C VAL A 151 27.91 -19.04 28.50
N HIS A 152 27.67 -19.54 29.71
CA HIS A 152 27.75 -20.97 30.05
C HIS A 152 26.66 -21.78 29.35
#